data_AF-A0A066YXC1-F1
#
_entry.id   AF-A0A066YXC1-F1
#
_cell.length_a   1.000
_cell.length_b   1.000
_cell.length_c   1.000
_cell.angle_alpha   90.00
_cell.angle_beta   90.00
_cell.angle_gamma   90.00
#
_symmetry.space_group_name_H-M   'P 1'
#
loop_
_entity.id
_entity.type
_entity.pdbx_description
1 polymer ?
#
loop_
_entity_poly.entity_id
_entity_poly.type
_entity_poly.pdbx_seq_one_letter_code
_entity_poly.pdbx_strand_id
1 'polypeptide(L)'
;MAPDELEAAGQTAGGVAERVPGETSRVLGASDDAEGGLRGWLTGSELDACTTEWKSILDKLSAEMDQQGDNLRQTAANYRRAEQEAGSGMTAPAGR
;
A
#
# COMPACT_ATOMS: atom_id res chain seq x y z
N MET A 1 -1.40 -11.80 16.69
CA MET A 1 -1.10 -10.38 16.44
C MET A 1 -2.15 -9.58 17.19
N ALA A 2 -1.74 -8.61 18.00
CA ALA A 2 -2.66 -7.75 18.73
C ALA A 2 -3.36 -6.77 17.76
N PRO A 3 -4.58 -6.27 18.07
CA PRO A 3 -5.26 -5.29 17.23
C PRO A 3 -4.41 -4.04 16.95
N ASP A 4 -3.65 -3.57 17.93
CA ASP A 4 -2.78 -2.40 17.79
C ASP A 4 -1.60 -2.66 16.84
N GLU A 5 -1.05 -3.88 16.84
CA GLU A 5 0.01 -4.27 15.91
C GLU A 5 -0.51 -4.33 14.46
N LEU A 6 -1.73 -4.84 14.26
CA LEU A 6 -2.39 -4.86 12.95
C LEU A 6 -2.66 -3.44 12.45
N GLU A 7 -3.11 -2.56 13.33
CA GLU A 7 -3.35 -1.16 12.98
C GLU A 7 -2.06 -0.42 12.62
N ALA A 8 -1.00 -0.59 13.41
CA ALA A 8 0.31 0.01 13.13
C ALA A 8 0.91 -0.50 11.81
N ALA A 9 0.79 -1.81 11.54
CA ALA A 9 1.21 -2.40 10.28
C ALA A 9 0.39 -1.85 9.10
N GLY A 10 -0.93 -1.71 9.28
CA GLY A 10 -1.81 -1.14 8.26
C GLY A 10 -1.51 0.32 7.95
N GLN A 11 -1.26 1.15 8.96
CA GLN A 11 -0.84 2.54 8.79
C GLN A 11 0.52 2.65 8.09
N THR A 12 1.47 1.78 8.43
CA THR A 12 2.78 1.76 7.78
C THR A 12 2.65 1.39 6.30
N ALA A 13 1.87 0.35 5.99
CA ALA A 13 1.64 -0.08 4.62
C ALA A 13 0.97 1.03 3.77
N GLY A 14 -0.09 1.65 4.29
CA GLY A 14 -0.75 2.78 3.63
C GLY A 14 0.18 3.98 3.44
N GLY A 15 0.94 4.37 4.47
CA GLY A 15 1.88 5.50 4.36
C GLY A 15 3.04 5.25 3.39
N VAL A 16 3.47 4.00 3.22
CA VAL A 16 4.44 3.65 2.16
C VAL A 16 3.76 3.70 0.79
N ALA A 17 2.57 3.10 0.65
CA ALA A 17 1.79 3.11 -0.58
C ALA A 17 1.55 4.54 -1.10
N GLU A 18 1.14 5.48 -0.24
CA GLU A 18 0.92 6.87 -0.62
C GLU A 18 2.17 7.56 -1.20
N ARG A 19 3.36 7.14 -0.79
CA ARG A 19 4.63 7.74 -1.23
C ARG A 19 5.15 7.16 -2.54
N VAL A 20 4.88 5.88 -2.82
CA VAL A 20 5.45 5.17 -3.98
C VAL A 20 5.17 5.90 -5.31
N PRO A 21 3.94 6.33 -5.64
CA PRO A 21 3.68 7.00 -6.93
C PRO A 21 4.51 8.26 -7.16
N GLY A 22 4.73 9.05 -6.09
CA GLY A 22 5.52 10.27 -6.13
C GLY A 22 7.02 10.00 -6.33
N GLU A 23 7.58 9.04 -5.59
CA GLU A 23 8.99 8.65 -5.75
C GLU A 23 9.23 7.96 -7.10
N THR A 24 8.30 7.10 -7.55
CA THR A 24 8.31 6.50 -8.89
C THR A 24 8.38 7.61 -9.95
N SER A 25 7.49 8.59 -9.89
CA SER A 25 7.46 9.69 -10.88
C SER A 25 8.77 10.48 -10.94
N ARG A 26 9.48 10.66 -9.82
CA ARG A 26 10.79 11.33 -9.80
C ARG A 26 11.87 10.51 -10.50
N VAL A 27 11.89 9.20 -10.30
CA VAL A 27 12.85 8.30 -10.95
C VAL A 27 12.59 8.27 -12.46
N LEU A 28 11.33 8.14 -12.87
CA LEU A 28 10.96 8.09 -14.29
C LEU A 28 11.29 9.40 -15.01
N GLY A 29 11.14 10.57 -14.36
CA GLY A 29 11.52 11.84 -14.98
C GLY A 29 13.00 11.92 -15.39
N ALA A 30 13.90 11.30 -14.61
CA ALA A 30 15.31 11.21 -14.99
C ALA A 30 15.54 10.23 -16.17
N SER A 31 14.74 9.17 -16.25
CA SER A 31 14.74 8.26 -17.41
C SER A 31 14.22 8.96 -18.67
N ASP A 32 13.11 9.70 -18.58
CA ASP A 32 12.53 10.45 -19.70
C ASP A 32 13.54 11.43 -20.32
N ASP A 33 14.31 12.12 -19.47
CA ASP A 33 15.40 13.01 -19.92
C ASP A 33 16.52 12.25 -20.66
N ALA A 34 16.90 11.08 -20.15
CA ALA A 34 17.91 10.23 -20.77
C ALA A 34 17.42 9.64 -22.10
N GLU A 35 16.17 9.20 -22.17
CA GLU A 35 15.50 8.71 -23.38
C GLU A 35 15.44 9.81 -24.44
N GLY A 36 15.12 11.05 -24.04
CA GLY A 36 15.15 12.22 -24.91
C GLY A 36 16.53 12.46 -25.53
N GLY A 37 17.59 12.30 -24.74
CA GLY A 37 18.98 12.38 -25.22
C GLY A 37 19.41 11.24 -26.14
N LEU A 38 18.72 10.10 -26.09
CA LEU A 38 19.00 8.89 -26.88
C LEU A 38 18.03 8.71 -28.06
N ARG A 39 17.21 9.72 -28.39
CA ARG A 39 16.18 9.60 -29.43
C ARG A 39 16.77 9.15 -30.77
N GLY A 40 16.17 8.12 -31.36
CA GLY A 40 16.61 7.51 -32.62
C GLY A 40 17.63 6.37 -32.44
N TRP A 41 18.09 6.13 -31.22
CA TRP A 41 18.92 4.98 -30.88
C TRP A 41 18.07 3.88 -30.25
N LEU A 42 18.38 2.62 -30.55
CA LEU A 42 17.72 1.46 -29.94
C LEU A 42 17.78 1.51 -28.41
N THR A 43 18.91 1.96 -27.85
CA THR A 43 19.07 2.10 -26.40
C THR A 43 18.04 3.05 -25.77
N GLY A 44 17.59 4.07 -26.49
CA GLY A 44 16.54 4.96 -26.01
C GLY A 44 15.19 4.26 -25.89
N SER A 45 14.79 3.45 -26.88
CA SER A 45 13.53 2.70 -26.82
C SER A 45 13.56 1.56 -25.81
N GLU A 46 14.71 0.90 -25.61
CA GLU A 46 14.84 -0.13 -24.57
C GLU A 46 14.77 0.49 -23.17
N LEU A 47 15.30 1.72 -22.99
CA LEU A 47 15.18 2.45 -21.74
C LEU A 47 13.71 2.82 -21.45
N ASP A 48 12.98 3.38 -22.43
CA ASP A 48 11.54 3.68 -22.32
C ASP A 48 10.70 2.46 -21.93
N ALA A 49 10.93 1.33 -22.60
CA ALA A 49 10.24 0.08 -22.27
C ALA A 49 10.54 -0.38 -20.84
N CYS A 50 11.80 -0.31 -20.42
CA CYS A 50 12.21 -0.66 -19.06
C CYS A 50 11.58 0.26 -18.02
N THR A 51 11.62 1.57 -18.26
CA THR A 51 11.02 2.64 -17.43
C THR A 51 9.51 2.42 -17.27
N THR A 52 8.82 2.08 -18.36
CA THR A 52 7.38 1.76 -18.38
C THR A 52 7.04 0.52 -17.54
N GLU A 53 7.81 -0.56 -17.67
CA GLU A 53 7.57 -1.77 -16.89
C GLU A 53 7.84 -1.56 -15.39
N TRP A 54 8.90 -0.81 -15.05
CA TRP A 54 9.16 -0.42 -13.66
C TRP A 54 8.01 0.38 -13.07
N LYS A 55 7.47 1.34 -13.80
CA LYS A 55 6.28 2.09 -13.38
C LYS A 55 5.11 1.16 -13.10
N SER A 56 4.80 0.27 -14.04
CA SER A 56 3.69 -0.69 -13.95
C SER A 56 3.79 -1.57 -12.69
N ILE A 57 4.98 -2.08 -12.38
CA ILE A 57 5.20 -2.92 -11.18
C ILE A 57 5.10 -2.09 -9.89
N LEU A 58 5.66 -0.89 -9.86
CA LEU A 58 5.62 -0.02 -8.67
C LEU A 58 4.21 0.47 -8.35
N ASP A 59 3.43 0.82 -9.37
CA ASP A 59 2.03 1.23 -9.21
C ASP A 59 1.18 0.06 -8.68
N LYS A 60 1.40 -1.17 -9.17
CA LYS A 60 0.74 -2.38 -8.65
C LYS A 60 1.12 -2.67 -7.21
N LEU A 61 2.41 -2.62 -6.88
CA LEU A 61 2.90 -2.83 -5.52
C LEU A 61 2.29 -1.80 -4.55
N SER A 62 2.22 -0.53 -4.97
CA SER A 62 1.57 0.53 -4.21
C SER A 62 0.10 0.20 -3.91
N ALA A 63 -0.66 -0.20 -4.93
CA ALA A 63 -2.07 -0.57 -4.77
C ALA A 63 -2.25 -1.81 -3.87
N GLU A 64 -1.37 -2.81 -3.99
CA GLU A 64 -1.39 -3.98 -3.13
C GLU A 64 -1.09 -3.63 -1.67
N MET A 65 -0.08 -2.79 -1.41
CA MET A 65 0.23 -2.35 -0.05
C MET A 65 -0.91 -1.55 0.57
N ASP A 66 -1.55 -0.68 -0.19
CA ASP A 66 -2.73 0.09 0.26
C ASP A 66 -3.88 -0.86 0.64
N GLN A 67 -4.22 -1.79 -0.26
CA GLN A 67 -5.27 -2.77 -0.03
C GLN A 67 -4.99 -3.67 1.18
N GLN A 68 -3.75 -4.13 1.35
CA GLN A 68 -3.39 -4.92 2.52
C GLN A 68 -3.38 -4.08 3.79
N GLY A 69 -2.99 -2.81 3.71
CA GLY A 69 -3.08 -1.86 4.81
C GLY A 69 -4.51 -1.70 5.30
N ASP A 70 -5.46 -1.56 4.38
CA ASP A 70 -6.90 -1.51 4.66
C ASP A 70 -7.40 -2.78 5.33
N ASN A 71 -7.01 -3.94 4.81
CA ASN A 71 -7.40 -5.25 5.37
C ASN A 71 -6.92 -5.40 6.82
N LEU A 72 -5.70 -4.96 7.12
CA LEU A 72 -5.14 -5.01 8.47
C LEU A 72 -5.90 -4.09 9.44
N ARG A 73 -6.17 -2.85 9.02
CA ARG A 73 -6.96 -1.88 9.82
C ARG A 73 -8.38 -2.37 10.06
N GLN A 74 -9.02 -2.95 9.04
CA GLN A 74 -10.35 -3.53 9.17
C GLN A 74 -10.34 -4.74 10.12
N THR A 75 -9.32 -5.59 10.05
CA THR A 75 -9.15 -6.73 10.96
C THR A 75 -8.98 -6.26 12.40
N ALA A 76 -8.17 -5.23 12.65
CA ALA A 76 -8.03 -4.62 13.98
C ALA A 76 -9.36 -4.08 14.52
N ALA A 77 -10.13 -3.37 13.67
CA ALA A 77 -11.44 -2.85 14.04
C ALA A 77 -12.45 -3.97 14.37
N ASN A 78 -12.43 -5.07 13.61
CA ASN A 78 -13.27 -6.24 13.85
C ASN A 78 -12.95 -6.90 15.19
N TYR A 79 -11.67 -7.04 15.55
CA TYR A 79 -11.28 -7.56 16.86
C TYR A 79 -11.81 -6.69 18.01
N ARG A 80 -11.63 -5.37 17.94
CA ARG A 80 -12.13 -4.44 18.96
C ARG A 80 -13.65 -4.50 19.11
N ARG A 81 -14.37 -4.61 18.00
CA ARG A 81 -15.83 -4.77 18.02
C ARG A 81 -16.25 -6.08 18.69
N ALA A 82 -15.61 -7.19 18.33
CA ALA A 82 -15.91 -8.49 18.93
C ALA A 82 -15.66 -8.50 20.46
N GLU A 83 -14.60 -7.84 20.92
CA GLU A 83 -14.32 -7.68 22.36
C GLU A 83 -15.39 -6.85 23.09
N GLN A 84 -15.85 -5.74 22.49
CA GLN A 84 -16.91 -4.91 23.06
C GLN A 84 -18.24 -5.66 23.14
N GLU A 85 -18.59 -6.41 22.10
CA GLU A 85 -19.79 -7.25 22.05
C GLU A 85 -19.75 -8.36 23.11
N ALA A 86 -18.60 -9.03 23.26
CA ALA A 86 -18.39 -10.04 24.29
C ALA A 86 -18.49 -9.46 25.73
N GLY A 87 -17.87 -8.31 25.97
CA GLY A 87 -17.95 -7.61 27.26
C GLY A 87 -19.36 -7.14 27.61
N SER A 88 -20.14 -6.72 26.61
CA SER A 88 -21.55 -6.34 26.77
C SER A 88 -22.44 -7.56 27.05
N GLY A 89 -22.18 -8.68 26.39
CA GLY A 89 -22.88 -9.94 26.63
C GLY A 89 -22.60 -10.54 28.02
N MET A 90 -21.40 -10.31 28.57
CA MET A 90 -21.00 -10.79 29.88
C MET A 90 -21.47 -9.89 31.04
N THR A 91 -21.85 -8.64 30.74
CA THR A 91 -22.42 -7.68 31.71
C THR A 91 -23.95 -7.67 31.73
N ALA A 92 -24.62 -8.32 30.77
CA ALA A 92 -26.04 -8.62 30.87
C ALA A 92 -26.26 -9.65 32.00
N PRO A 93 -27.00 -9.32 33.08
CA PRO A 93 -27.22 -10.27 34.16
C PRO A 93 -27.94 -11.50 33.62
N ALA A 94 -27.54 -12.68 34.10
CA ALA A 94 -28.33 -13.91 34.00
C ALA A 94 -29.68 -13.67 34.72
N GLY A 95 -30.62 -13.06 34.00
CA GLY A 95 -31.96 -12.75 34.47
C GLY A 95 -32.82 -13.99 34.41
N ARG A 96 -33.02 -14.59 35.59
CA ARG A 96 -34.19 -15.35 36.10
C ARG A 96 -35.14 -16.00 35.10
#